data_AF-A0A6C0I3Y8-F1
#
_entry.id   AF-A0A6C0I3Y8-F1
#
_cell.length_a   1.000
_cell.length_b   1.000
_cell.length_c   1.000
_cell.angle_alpha   90.00
_cell.angle_beta   90.00
_cell.angle_gamma   90.00
#
_symmetry.space_group_name_H-M   'P 1'
#
loop_
_entity.id
_entity.type
_entity.pdbx_description
1 polymer ?
#
loop_
_entity_poly.entity_id
_entity_poly.type
_entity_poly.pdbx_seq_one_letter_code
_entity_poly.pdbx_strand_id
1 'polypeptide(L)'
;MSNQPPPASRTNNNANNNNNNNNNNNNNNNSNNANNNAVANASYRLPSTLCMNHAIKLAIVEDKPIMLDYWTSSLDKSVVIGVGENKEKLLVKSEDEYTSTIAKIFKVETEYIIMTENSIYIVSNDIPTKRIN
;
A
#
# COMPACT_ATOMS: atom_id res chain seq x y z
N MET A 1 -3.45 -52.44 -34.67
CA MET A 1 -3.42 -51.36 -33.67
C MET A 1 -2.05 -50.72 -33.73
N SER A 2 -1.97 -49.59 -34.43
CA SER A 2 -0.75 -48.88 -34.81
C SER A 2 -0.41 -47.83 -33.74
N ASN A 3 0.59 -48.12 -32.90
CA ASN A 3 1.18 -47.13 -32.00
C ASN A 3 2.55 -46.71 -32.52
N GLN A 4 2.60 -45.49 -33.04
CA GLN A 4 3.76 -44.79 -33.57
C GLN A 4 4.62 -44.26 -32.39
N PRO A 5 5.97 -44.25 -32.49
CA PRO A 5 6.82 -43.69 -31.43
C PRO A 5 6.74 -42.15 -31.37
N PRO A 6 7.01 -41.53 -30.20
CA PRO A 6 6.90 -40.09 -30.01
C PRO A 6 7.99 -39.29 -30.76
N PRO A 7 7.72 -38.05 -31.21
CA PRO A 7 8.71 -37.21 -31.88
C PRO A 7 9.72 -36.63 -30.86
N ALA A 8 11.00 -36.67 -31.22
CA ALA A 8 12.09 -36.05 -30.47
C ALA A 8 11.94 -34.51 -30.46
N SER A 9 11.91 -33.91 -29.27
CA SER A 9 12.01 -32.46 -29.10
C SER A 9 13.44 -32.00 -29.39
N ARG A 10 13.59 -31.29 -30.51
CA ARG A 10 14.83 -30.60 -30.89
C ARG A 10 15.11 -29.45 -29.91
N THR A 11 16.25 -29.52 -29.23
CA THR A 11 16.89 -28.36 -28.58
C THR A 11 17.25 -27.35 -29.67
N ASN A 12 16.83 -26.09 -29.52
CA ASN A 12 17.36 -25.02 -30.34
C ASN A 12 18.00 -23.94 -29.45
N ASN A 13 19.30 -23.82 -29.63
CA ASN A 13 20.17 -22.83 -29.03
C ASN A 13 19.97 -21.46 -29.71
N ASN A 14 20.38 -20.43 -28.95
CA ASN A 14 21.08 -19.25 -29.45
C ASN A 14 20.24 -18.07 -29.97
N ALA A 15 20.18 -17.00 -29.16
CA ALA A 15 20.35 -15.63 -29.63
C ALA A 15 20.69 -14.70 -28.45
N ASN A 16 21.99 -14.50 -28.24
CA ASN A 16 22.54 -13.31 -27.61
C ASN A 16 22.07 -12.07 -28.40
N ASN A 17 21.54 -11.05 -27.73
CA ASN A 17 21.59 -9.70 -28.27
C ASN A 17 21.73 -8.67 -27.16
N ASN A 18 22.99 -8.32 -26.88
CA ASN A 18 23.36 -7.10 -26.18
C ASN A 18 23.07 -5.92 -27.10
N ASN A 19 22.18 -5.01 -26.69
CA ASN A 19 22.14 -3.67 -27.24
C ASN A 19 22.33 -2.64 -26.11
N ASN A 20 23.59 -2.25 -25.95
CA ASN A 20 23.96 -0.98 -25.34
C ASN A 20 23.46 0.16 -26.23
N ASN A 21 22.62 1.04 -25.71
CA ASN A 21 22.44 2.38 -26.26
C ASN A 21 22.59 3.41 -25.14
N ASN A 22 23.82 3.92 -25.03
CA ASN A 22 24.11 5.20 -24.42
C ASN A 22 23.51 6.29 -25.30
N ASN A 23 22.62 7.12 -24.75
CA ASN A 23 22.35 8.45 -25.29
C ASN A 23 22.32 9.46 -24.14
N ASN A 24 23.46 10.11 -23.95
CA ASN A 24 23.55 11.40 -23.30
C ASN A 24 22.82 12.43 -24.16
N ASN A 25 21.85 13.15 -23.59
CA ASN A 25 21.45 14.46 -24.09
C ASN A 25 21.20 15.38 -22.89
N ASN A 26 22.21 16.21 -22.61
CA ASN A 26 22.04 17.46 -21.89
C ASN A 26 21.20 18.40 -22.75
N ASN A 27 20.14 18.97 -22.20
CA ASN A 27 19.61 20.27 -22.63
C ASN A 27 19.05 21.02 -21.43
N ASN A 28 19.81 22.01 -20.96
CA ASN A 28 19.31 23.14 -20.18
C ASN A 28 18.27 23.87 -21.02
N ASN A 29 17.12 24.20 -20.43
CA ASN A 29 16.36 25.41 -20.79
C ASN A 29 15.53 25.90 -19.61
N ASN A 30 15.89 27.10 -19.15
CA ASN A 30 15.15 27.95 -18.24
C ASN A 30 13.88 28.46 -18.93
N SER A 31 12.70 28.29 -18.32
CA SER A 31 11.54 29.12 -18.64
C SER A 31 10.65 29.31 -17.40
N ASN A 32 10.37 30.58 -17.14
CA ASN A 32 9.62 31.10 -16.00
C ASN A 32 8.13 30.77 -16.05
N ASN A 33 7.57 30.59 -14.85
CA ASN A 33 6.24 30.96 -14.37
C ASN A 33 4.99 30.55 -15.18
N ALA A 34 4.34 29.49 -14.71
CA ALA A 34 2.88 29.38 -14.74
C ALA A 34 2.42 28.71 -13.43
N ASN A 35 1.62 29.44 -12.66
CA ASN A 35 0.85 28.95 -11.51
C ASN A 35 -0.06 27.79 -11.96
N ASN A 36 0.46 26.57 -11.87
CA ASN A 36 -0.31 25.35 -12.05
C ASN A 36 -0.79 24.92 -10.67
N ASN A 37 -2.02 25.30 -10.31
CA ASN A 37 -2.79 24.52 -9.36
C ASN A 37 -3.09 23.17 -10.03
N ALA A 38 -2.07 22.32 -10.05
CA ALA A 38 -2.21 20.94 -10.44
C ALA A 38 -3.06 20.28 -9.37
N VAL A 39 -4.32 19.98 -9.71
CA VAL A 39 -4.98 18.83 -9.10
C VAL A 39 -4.19 17.63 -9.60
N ALA A 40 -3.05 17.37 -8.96
CA ALA A 40 -2.22 16.23 -9.26
C ALA A 40 -3.15 15.03 -9.11
N ASN A 41 -3.31 14.26 -10.18
CA ASN A 41 -3.90 12.93 -10.10
C ASN A 41 -2.98 12.14 -9.16
N ALA A 42 -3.25 12.21 -7.85
CA ALA A 42 -2.47 11.56 -6.82
C ALA A 42 -2.70 10.07 -7.02
N SER A 43 -1.79 9.44 -7.77
CA SER A 43 -1.75 7.99 -7.90
C SER A 43 -1.33 7.45 -6.55
N TYR A 44 -2.32 7.12 -5.71
CA TYR A 44 -2.06 6.46 -4.45
C TYR A 44 -1.48 5.08 -4.73
N ARG A 45 -0.35 4.77 -4.10
CA ARG A 45 0.20 3.41 -4.12
C ARG A 45 -0.81 2.45 -3.48
N LEU A 46 -0.84 1.22 -3.96
CA LEU A 46 -1.58 0.15 -3.30
C LEU A 46 -0.80 -0.38 -2.09
N PRO A 47 -1.48 -0.94 -1.08
CA PRO A 47 -0.81 -1.73 -0.05
C PRO A 47 -0.03 -2.90 -0.68
N SER A 48 1.06 -3.31 -0.04
CA SER A 48 1.81 -4.49 -0.48
C SER A 48 0.94 -5.75 -0.55
N THR A 49 1.25 -6.65 -1.49
CA THR A 49 0.56 -7.94 -1.63
C THR A 49 0.67 -8.77 -0.35
N LEU A 50 1.81 -8.70 0.35
CA LEU A 50 2.00 -9.38 1.63
C LEU A 50 1.07 -8.83 2.71
N CYS A 51 0.93 -7.50 2.82
CA CYS A 51 -0.01 -6.86 3.73
C CYS A 51 -1.45 -7.32 3.45
N MET A 52 -1.87 -7.30 2.17
CA MET A 52 -3.22 -7.74 1.79
C MET A 52 -3.47 -9.21 2.11
N ASN A 53 -2.50 -10.10 1.85
CA ASN A 53 -2.63 -11.52 2.21
C ASN A 53 -2.79 -11.73 3.72
N HIS A 54 -2.04 -10.98 4.53
CA HIS A 54 -2.17 -11.02 5.98
C HIS A 54 -3.51 -10.46 6.46
N ALA A 55 -3.97 -9.35 5.89
CA ALA A 55 -5.25 -8.74 6.23
C ALA A 55 -6.42 -9.67 5.89
N ILE A 56 -6.40 -10.31 4.71
CA ILE A 56 -7.41 -11.30 4.29
C ILE A 56 -7.42 -12.49 5.24
N LYS A 57 -6.25 -13.01 5.64
CA LYS A 57 -6.16 -14.10 6.61
C LYS A 57 -6.80 -13.72 7.94
N LEU A 58 -6.54 -12.51 8.43
CA LEU A 58 -7.15 -12.00 9.67
C LEU A 58 -8.66 -11.82 9.53
N ALA A 59 -9.13 -11.28 8.41
CA ALA A 59 -10.55 -11.08 8.14
C ALA A 59 -11.34 -12.41 8.15
N ILE A 60 -10.77 -13.48 7.57
CA ILE A 60 -11.37 -14.82 7.57
C ILE A 60 -11.41 -15.41 8.99
N VAL A 61 -10.32 -15.29 9.75
CA VAL A 61 -10.20 -15.92 11.08
C VAL A 61 -11.06 -15.21 12.12
N GLU A 62 -11.11 -13.88 12.05
CA GLU A 62 -11.78 -13.05 13.05
C GLU A 62 -13.22 -12.68 12.65
N ASP A 63 -13.66 -13.04 11.44
CA ASP A 63 -14.94 -12.67 10.84
C ASP A 63 -15.19 -11.16 10.85
N LYS A 64 -14.21 -10.40 10.33
CA LYS A 64 -14.23 -8.93 10.32
C LYS A 64 -14.04 -8.36 8.91
N PRO A 65 -14.85 -7.36 8.50
CA PRO A 65 -14.64 -6.66 7.23
C PRO A 65 -13.31 -5.89 7.23
N ILE A 66 -12.68 -5.84 6.06
CA ILE A 66 -11.53 -4.97 5.79
C ILE A 66 -12.06 -3.62 5.28
N MET A 67 -11.72 -2.55 5.99
CA MET A 67 -12.06 -1.17 5.66
C MET A 67 -10.81 -0.42 5.16
N LEU A 68 -10.92 0.19 3.97
CA LEU A 68 -9.81 0.84 3.25
C LEU A 68 -10.01 2.36 3.09
N ASP A 69 -11.06 2.91 3.68
CA ASP A 69 -11.40 4.35 3.72
C ASP A 69 -10.30 5.21 4.36
N TYR A 70 -9.48 4.63 5.24
CA TYR A 70 -8.34 5.29 5.86
C TYR A 70 -7.02 5.20 5.09
N TRP A 71 -6.95 4.42 4.01
CA TRP A 71 -5.70 4.17 3.30
C TRP A 71 -5.11 5.44 2.69
N THR A 72 -5.86 6.11 1.82
CA THR A 72 -5.41 7.34 1.14
C THR A 72 -5.12 8.45 2.14
N SER A 73 -6.01 8.64 3.12
CA SER A 73 -5.85 9.60 4.22
C SER A 73 -4.55 9.37 5.00
N SER A 74 -4.15 8.10 5.20
CA SER A 74 -2.91 7.77 5.90
C SER A 74 -1.66 8.10 5.09
N LEU A 75 -1.73 8.05 3.76
CA LEU A 75 -0.66 8.47 2.86
C LEU A 75 -0.53 10.00 2.85
N ASP A 76 -1.66 10.69 2.87
CA ASP A 76 -1.74 12.17 2.92
C ASP A 76 -1.42 12.73 4.31
N LYS A 77 -1.26 11.87 5.31
CA LYS A 77 -1.03 12.24 6.72
C LYS A 77 -2.15 13.12 7.29
N SER A 78 -3.37 12.96 6.75
CA SER A 78 -4.59 13.65 7.23
C SER A 78 -5.30 12.88 8.34
N VAL A 79 -5.00 11.59 8.50
CA VAL A 79 -5.38 10.79 9.68
C VAL A 79 -4.17 10.60 10.59
N VAL A 80 -4.42 10.53 11.90
CA VAL A 80 -3.42 10.22 12.92
C VAL A 80 -3.84 9.02 13.78
N ILE A 81 -2.86 8.32 14.36
CA ILE A 81 -3.11 7.43 15.51
C ILE A 81 -3.20 8.31 16.76
N GLY A 82 -4.40 8.47 17.29
CA GLY A 82 -4.64 9.13 18.58
C GLY A 82 -4.25 8.21 19.73
N VAL A 83 -3.53 8.73 20.72
CA VAL A 83 -3.22 8.04 21.98
C VAL A 83 -3.88 8.80 23.12
N GLY A 84 -4.89 8.20 23.73
CA GLY A 84 -5.59 8.75 24.89
C GLY A 84 -4.83 8.54 26.21
N GLU A 85 -5.36 9.12 27.29
CA GLU A 85 -4.74 9.09 28.62
C GLU A 85 -4.56 7.66 29.17
N ASN A 86 -5.53 6.78 28.91
CA ASN A 86 -5.50 5.37 29.32
C ASN A 86 -4.63 4.48 28.44
N LYS A 87 -3.77 5.06 27.57
CA LYS A 87 -2.99 4.36 26.54
C LYS A 87 -3.84 3.65 25.47
N GLU A 88 -5.14 3.92 25.45
CA GLU A 88 -6.02 3.51 24.37
C GLU A 88 -5.65 4.23 23.08
N LYS A 89 -5.76 3.52 21.96
CA LYS A 89 -5.42 4.06 20.65
C LYS A 89 -6.63 4.03 19.75
N LEU A 90 -6.79 5.03 18.89
CA LEU A 90 -7.83 5.06 17.85
C LEU A 90 -7.29 5.77 16.60
N LEU A 91 -7.90 5.49 15.44
CA LEU A 91 -7.64 6.29 14.24
C LEU A 91 -8.53 7.52 14.29
N VAL A 92 -7.92 8.69 14.12
CA VAL A 92 -8.60 10.00 14.15
C VAL A 92 -8.40 10.67 12.80
N LYS A 93 -9.49 10.84 12.05
CA LYS A 93 -9.50 11.60 10.79
C LYS A 93 -9.97 13.04 11.02
N SER A 94 -10.93 13.23 11.92
CA SER A 94 -11.37 14.53 12.42
C SER A 94 -11.94 14.38 13.84
N GLU A 95 -12.41 15.48 14.45
CA GLU A 95 -13.05 15.45 15.78
C GLU A 95 -14.34 14.59 15.78
N ASP A 96 -15.07 14.57 14.67
CA ASP A 96 -16.32 13.80 14.53
C ASP A 96 -16.12 12.42 13.87
N GLU A 97 -14.98 12.21 13.19
CA GLU A 97 -14.69 10.98 12.45
C GLU A 97 -13.47 10.27 13.04
N TYR A 98 -13.77 9.26 13.86
CA TYR A 98 -12.79 8.40 14.50
C TYR A 98 -13.30 6.96 14.60
N THR A 99 -12.36 6.02 14.74
CA THR A 99 -12.68 4.60 14.93
C THR A 99 -12.90 4.27 16.41
N SER A 100 -13.52 3.12 16.68
CA SER A 100 -13.43 2.47 17.99
C SER A 100 -11.98 2.20 18.40
N THR A 101 -11.78 1.93 19.69
CA THR A 101 -10.47 1.60 20.24
C THR A 101 -9.80 0.46 19.49
N ILE A 102 -8.54 0.67 19.16
CA ILE A 102 -7.65 -0.30 18.52
C ILE A 102 -7.31 -1.39 19.52
N ALA A 103 -7.67 -2.62 19.17
CA ALA A 103 -7.34 -3.81 19.95
C ALA A 103 -5.93 -4.31 19.64
N LYS A 104 -5.54 -4.34 18.35
CA LYS A 104 -4.21 -4.82 17.91
C LYS A 104 -3.71 -4.03 16.70
N ILE A 105 -2.39 -3.89 16.61
CA ILE A 105 -1.70 -3.32 15.46
C ILE A 105 -0.63 -4.31 15.02
N PHE A 106 -0.66 -4.71 13.75
CA PHE A 106 0.37 -5.53 13.13
C PHE A 106 1.14 -4.69 12.10
N LYS A 107 2.47 -4.69 12.18
CA LYS A 107 3.31 -4.10 11.14
C LYS A 107 3.64 -5.14 10.09
N VAL A 108 3.35 -4.83 8.83
CA VAL A 108 3.74 -5.65 7.67
C VAL A 108 4.42 -4.70 6.69
N GLU A 109 5.69 -4.91 6.41
CA GLU A 109 6.49 -4.05 5.52
C GLU A 109 6.32 -2.54 5.81
N THR A 110 5.61 -1.83 4.92
CA THR A 110 5.39 -0.38 4.96
C THR A 110 3.97 -0.01 5.40
N GLU A 111 3.26 -0.96 5.98
CA GLU A 111 1.86 -0.84 6.35
C GLU A 111 1.60 -1.29 7.79
N TYR A 112 0.53 -0.75 8.36
CA TYR A 112 -0.10 -1.26 9.57
C TYR A 112 -1.45 -1.87 9.24
N ILE A 113 -1.68 -3.09 9.74
CA ILE A 113 -3.00 -3.71 9.83
C ILE A 113 -3.51 -3.42 11.24
N ILE A 114 -4.57 -2.63 11.34
CA ILE A 114 -5.15 -2.15 12.60
C ILE A 114 -6.46 -2.87 12.81
N MET A 115 -6.61 -3.53 13.96
CA MET A 115 -7.82 -4.27 14.29
C MET A 115 -8.57 -3.55 15.41
N THR A 116 -9.84 -3.25 15.17
CA THR A 116 -10.79 -2.81 16.19
C THR A 116 -11.70 -3.98 16.58
N GLU A 117 -12.72 -3.70 17.38
CA GLU A 117 -13.71 -4.71 17.77
C GLU A 117 -14.38 -5.37 16.56
N ASN A 118 -14.85 -4.58 15.60
CA ASN A 118 -15.69 -5.07 14.50
C ASN A 118 -15.07 -4.95 13.11
N SER A 119 -13.89 -4.32 12.95
CA SER A 119 -13.31 -4.05 11.63
C SER A 119 -11.79 -4.17 11.63
N ILE A 120 -11.24 -4.39 10.44
CA ILE A 120 -9.81 -4.34 10.16
C ILE A 120 -9.53 -3.17 9.23
N TYR A 121 -8.59 -2.31 9.58
CA TYR A 121 -8.15 -1.17 8.77
C TYR A 121 -6.73 -1.41 8.27
N ILE A 122 -6.41 -0.85 7.10
CA ILE A 122 -5.04 -0.82 6.57
C ILE A 122 -4.62 0.64 6.39
N VAL A 123 -3.47 0.99 6.97
CA VAL A 123 -2.88 2.33 6.87
C VAL A 123 -1.39 2.25 6.56
N SER A 124 -0.82 3.31 6.01
CA SER A 124 0.63 3.45 5.85
C SER A 124 1.32 3.45 7.21
N ASN A 125 2.52 2.86 7.29
CA ASN A 125 3.32 2.90 8.51
C ASN A 125 3.86 4.31 8.84
N ASP A 126 3.84 5.21 7.86
CA ASP A 126 4.22 6.62 7.97
C ASP A 126 3.13 7.48 8.63
N ILE A 127 2.00 6.88 9.04
CA ILE A 127 0.92 7.57 9.73
C ILE A 127 1.43 8.23 11.03
N PRO A 128 1.17 9.53 11.25
CA PRO A 128 1.60 10.22 12.47
C PRO A 128 0.85 9.71 13.70
N THR A 129 1.49 9.84 14.88
CA THR A 129 0.89 9.54 16.18
C THR A 129 0.78 10.82 17.01
N LYS A 130 -0.38 11.09 17.61
CA LYS A 130 -0.63 12.29 18.42
C LYS A 130 -1.25 11.91 19.76
N ARG A 131 -0.82 12.57 20.84
CA ARG A 131 -1.51 12.50 22.14
C ARG A 131 -2.76 13.37 22.07
N ILE A 132 -3.89 12.79 22.47
CA ILE A 132 -5.17 13.49 22.58
C ILE A 132 -5.54 13.55 24.06
N ASN A 133 -6.00 14.73 24.48
CA ASN A 133 -6.45 15.05 25.84
C ASN A 133 -7.96 15.28 25.80
#